data_AF-A0A0T1SNZ8-F1
#
_entry.id   AF-A0A0T1SNZ8-F1
#
_cell.length_a   1.000
_cell.length_b   1.000
_cell.length_c   1.000
_cell.angle_alpha   90.00
_cell.angle_beta   90.00
_cell.angle_gamma   90.00
#
_symmetry.space_group_name_H-M   'P 1'
#
loop_
_entity.id
_entity.type
_entity.pdbx_description
1 polymer ?
#
loop_
_entity_poly.entity_id
_entity_poly.type
_entity_poly.pdbx_seq_one_letter_code
_entity_poly.pdbx_strand_id
1 'polypeptide(L)'
;MGRGSTRVAGPDGGGIARLLARLALLAVIGSLVALVLAVGEGGLLVLGAGLLGLVACAVGVWWFVAHRGAVRLLGALLAAAAPAGVVVLFTYKGLWLTAVLLCLCWAVALLCARAALRSARPEKSSRATPASPPVRPVLIMNPKSGGGKVGRFHLAERAEELGARVILLDPSAPADVAELAREAVAGGADLLGVAGGDGTQALVAAVAAEHDLPFLVVSAGTRNHFAMDLGLDRSDPSRCLDALTDGEELRIDLGDVAGRAFVNTVSFGVYADVVQHPEYRDDKTGTALALMPDLLLGDGVRRVDARVDDTTLSAQQALLISNNPYVSPDELSGSGRRPSLDDGELGVLGIRVEDAGQAADLAVRGSQSNGLTVMSAQRVEVTAGTDEIAVAVDGEALRMPTPVVCTLRAGALRVLVPRDRPGVPVPLPPVRWRQILDLALGRTGATG
;
A
#
# COMPACT_ATOMS: atom_id res chain seq x y z
N MET A 1 20.87 27.64 17.29
CA MET A 1 21.96 27.32 16.33
C MET A 1 21.81 25.87 15.92
N GLY A 2 21.18 25.64 14.77
CA GLY A 2 20.87 24.30 14.26
C GLY A 2 22.10 23.64 13.63
N ARG A 3 22.35 22.38 13.98
CA ARG A 3 23.21 21.50 13.19
C ARG A 3 22.32 20.70 12.25
N GLY A 4 22.26 21.13 11.00
CA GLY A 4 21.75 20.32 9.91
C GLY A 4 22.67 19.13 9.69
N SER A 5 22.18 17.94 10.01
CA SER A 5 22.83 16.68 9.64
C SER A 5 22.42 16.35 8.20
N THR A 6 23.20 16.80 7.23
CA THR A 6 23.20 16.23 5.88
C THR A 6 23.71 14.79 5.96
N ARG A 7 22.79 13.81 6.00
CA ARG A 7 23.16 12.39 5.88
C ARG A 7 23.58 12.13 4.44
N VAL A 8 24.88 12.00 4.24
CA VAL A 8 25.51 11.52 3.01
C VAL A 8 25.12 10.05 2.84
N ALA A 9 24.49 9.72 1.72
CA ALA A 9 24.24 8.33 1.32
C ALA A 9 25.57 7.56 1.28
N GLY A 10 25.58 6.30 1.75
CA GLY A 10 26.77 5.46 1.77
C GLY A 10 27.47 5.39 0.40
N PRO A 11 28.81 5.27 0.35
CA PRO A 11 29.60 5.45 -0.86
C PRO A 11 29.27 4.48 -2.01
N ASP A 12 28.70 3.30 -1.71
CA ASP A 12 28.54 2.22 -2.70
C ASP A 12 27.17 2.24 -3.42
N GLY A 13 26.08 2.60 -2.71
CA GLY A 13 24.72 2.58 -3.28
C GLY A 13 24.50 3.64 -4.36
N GLY A 14 25.12 4.81 -4.20
CA GLY A 14 25.03 5.91 -5.16
C GLY A 14 25.75 5.66 -6.48
N GLY A 15 26.79 4.80 -6.49
CA GLY A 15 27.54 4.45 -7.70
C GLY A 15 26.78 3.47 -8.61
N ILE A 16 26.24 2.40 -7.99
CA ILE A 16 25.47 1.36 -8.69
C ILE A 16 24.18 1.96 -9.28
N ALA A 17 23.47 2.78 -8.52
CA ALA A 17 22.26 3.46 -8.99
C ALA A 17 22.52 4.32 -10.24
N ARG A 18 23.62 5.08 -10.24
CA ARG A 18 24.02 5.93 -11.37
C ARG A 18 24.38 5.11 -12.61
N LEU A 19 25.12 4.02 -12.44
CA LEU A 19 25.47 3.13 -13.55
C LEU A 19 24.23 2.54 -14.21
N LEU A 20 23.31 2.01 -13.40
CA LEU A 20 22.05 1.44 -13.88
C LEU A 20 21.17 2.48 -14.58
N ALA A 21 21.11 3.71 -14.07
CA ALA A 21 20.38 4.80 -14.72
C ALA A 21 20.96 5.15 -16.09
N ARG A 22 22.30 5.17 -16.23
CA ARG A 22 22.98 5.39 -17.53
C ARG A 22 22.72 4.25 -18.51
N LEU A 23 22.77 2.99 -18.05
CA LEU A 23 22.42 1.83 -18.89
C LEU A 23 20.98 1.90 -19.38
N ALA A 24 20.04 2.35 -18.54
CA ALA A 24 18.66 2.56 -18.94
C ALA A 24 18.53 3.60 -20.08
N LEU A 25 19.22 4.75 -19.94
CA LEU A 25 19.23 5.79 -20.98
C LEU A 25 19.90 5.31 -22.27
N LEU A 26 21.01 4.57 -22.18
CA LEU A 26 21.69 4.00 -23.34
C LEU A 26 20.80 3.01 -24.09
N ALA A 27 20.01 2.20 -23.38
CA ALA A 27 19.06 1.29 -24.00
C ALA A 27 17.91 2.05 -24.70
N VAL A 28 17.43 3.16 -24.13
CA VAL A 28 16.46 4.06 -24.80
C VAL A 28 17.07 4.68 -26.06
N ILE A 29 18.30 5.20 -25.98
CA ILE A 29 19.00 5.76 -27.14
C ILE A 29 19.22 4.69 -28.22
N GLY A 30 19.64 3.49 -27.82
CA GLY A 30 19.79 2.34 -28.72
C GLY A 30 18.49 1.98 -29.44
N SER A 31 17.34 2.06 -28.74
CA SER A 31 16.03 1.88 -29.37
C SER A 31 15.73 2.95 -30.42
N LEU A 32 16.06 4.21 -30.16
CA LEU A 32 15.89 5.31 -31.12
C LEU A 32 16.82 5.15 -32.33
N VAL A 33 18.06 4.73 -32.13
CA VAL A 33 19.00 4.47 -33.22
C VAL A 33 18.52 3.30 -34.08
N ALA A 34 18.08 2.19 -33.48
CA ALA A 34 17.50 1.07 -34.20
C ALA A 34 16.28 1.50 -35.05
N LEU A 35 15.46 2.39 -34.51
CA LEU A 35 14.30 2.95 -35.17
C LEU A 35 14.68 3.84 -36.37
N VAL A 36 15.70 4.69 -36.23
CA VAL A 36 16.21 5.56 -37.31
C VAL A 36 16.88 4.74 -38.42
N LEU A 37 17.65 3.71 -38.07
CA LEU A 37 18.26 2.82 -39.07
C LEU A 37 17.21 2.07 -39.89
N ALA A 38 16.07 1.71 -39.26
CA ALA A 38 14.95 1.10 -39.95
C ALA A 38 14.19 2.06 -40.89
N VAL A 39 14.33 3.38 -40.73
CA VAL A 39 13.67 4.38 -41.61
C VAL A 39 14.17 4.27 -43.06
N GLY A 40 15.44 3.91 -43.27
CA GLY A 40 16.05 3.78 -44.61
C GLY A 40 15.39 2.72 -45.50
N GLU A 41 14.70 1.73 -44.92
CA GLU A 41 14.10 0.59 -45.64
C GLU A 41 12.57 0.69 -45.77
N GLY A 42 12.02 1.92 -45.84
CA GLY A 42 10.57 2.15 -45.84
C GLY A 42 9.95 2.21 -44.44
N GLY A 43 10.77 2.39 -43.40
CA GLY A 43 10.36 2.39 -42.01
C GLY A 43 9.42 3.52 -41.59
N LEU A 44 9.32 4.64 -42.34
CA LEU A 44 8.38 5.74 -42.02
C LEU A 44 6.91 5.30 -42.05
N LEU A 45 6.53 4.48 -43.03
CA LEU A 45 5.16 3.95 -43.11
C LEU A 45 4.88 2.96 -41.96
N VAL A 46 5.89 2.18 -41.57
CA VAL A 46 5.80 1.19 -40.50
C VAL A 46 5.77 1.86 -39.13
N LEU A 47 6.53 2.93 -38.93
CA LEU A 47 6.47 3.82 -37.76
C LEU A 47 5.10 4.49 -37.63
N GLY A 48 4.62 5.08 -38.72
CA GLY A 48 3.32 5.74 -38.76
C GLY A 48 2.19 4.75 -38.45
N ALA A 49 2.22 3.56 -39.07
CA ALA A 49 1.26 2.50 -38.80
C ALA A 49 1.36 1.93 -37.37
N GLY A 50 2.57 1.84 -36.81
CA GLY A 50 2.79 1.45 -35.42
C GLY A 50 2.19 2.46 -34.44
N LEU A 51 2.42 3.77 -34.66
CA LEU A 51 1.81 4.85 -33.88
C LEU A 51 0.28 4.84 -34.00
N LEU A 52 -0.25 4.69 -35.22
CA LEU A 52 -1.68 4.55 -35.47
C LEU A 52 -2.26 3.33 -34.75
N GLY A 53 -1.55 2.21 -34.75
CA GLY A 53 -1.93 1.00 -34.01
C GLY A 53 -1.94 1.22 -32.50
N LEU A 54 -0.96 1.93 -31.94
CA LEU A 54 -0.96 2.30 -30.51
C LEU A 54 -2.13 3.20 -30.15
N VAL A 55 -2.42 4.21 -30.98
CA VAL A 55 -3.57 5.11 -30.79
C VAL A 55 -4.89 4.34 -30.89
N ALA A 56 -5.04 3.50 -31.91
CA ALA A 56 -6.23 2.66 -32.08
C ALA A 56 -6.43 1.69 -30.91
N CYS A 57 -5.34 1.09 -30.41
CA CYS A 57 -5.38 0.23 -29.22
C CYS A 57 -5.84 1.01 -27.99
N ALA A 58 -5.29 2.20 -27.74
CA ALA A 58 -5.69 3.06 -26.62
C ALA A 58 -7.17 3.47 -26.71
N VAL A 59 -7.65 3.82 -27.92
CA VAL A 59 -9.07 4.12 -28.17
C VAL A 59 -9.94 2.88 -27.93
N GLY A 60 -9.51 1.70 -28.37
CA GLY A 60 -10.22 0.45 -28.13
C GLY A 60 -10.36 0.11 -26.65
N VAL A 61 -9.28 0.25 -25.88
CA VAL A 61 -9.29 0.08 -24.42
C VAL A 61 -10.23 1.09 -23.76
N TRP A 62 -10.18 2.36 -24.17
CA TRP A 62 -11.10 3.39 -23.66
C TRP A 62 -12.57 3.05 -23.93
N TRP A 63 -12.92 2.66 -25.16
CA TRP A 63 -14.27 2.23 -25.51
C TRP A 63 -14.72 1.00 -24.71
N PHE A 64 -13.81 0.06 -24.45
CA PHE A 64 -14.11 -1.11 -23.63
C PHE A 64 -14.44 -0.76 -22.18
N VAL A 65 -13.73 0.21 -21.60
CA VAL A 65 -13.92 0.61 -20.19
C VAL A 65 -15.07 1.59 -20.01
N ALA A 66 -15.17 2.61 -20.86
CA ALA A 66 -16.11 3.70 -20.69
C ALA A 66 -17.55 3.38 -21.16
N HIS A 67 -17.75 2.34 -21.97
CA HIS A 67 -19.05 2.04 -22.57
C HIS A 67 -19.53 0.62 -22.23
N ARG A 68 -20.84 0.39 -22.28
CA ARG A 68 -21.48 -0.92 -22.10
C ARG A 68 -22.07 -1.44 -23.42
N GLY A 69 -22.36 -2.74 -23.50
CA GLY A 69 -23.01 -3.35 -24.66
C GLY A 69 -22.13 -3.45 -25.92
N ALA A 70 -22.69 -3.16 -27.09
CA ALA A 70 -22.00 -3.35 -28.38
C ALA A 70 -20.72 -2.52 -28.54
N VAL A 71 -20.67 -1.31 -27.98
CA VAL A 71 -19.49 -0.43 -28.03
C VAL A 71 -18.31 -1.03 -27.25
N ARG A 72 -18.60 -1.74 -26.16
CA ARG A 72 -17.59 -2.46 -25.38
C ARG A 72 -16.95 -3.59 -26.20
N LEU A 73 -17.76 -4.35 -26.93
CA LEU A 73 -17.29 -5.42 -27.82
C LEU A 73 -16.44 -4.85 -28.96
N LEU A 74 -16.86 -3.74 -29.56
CA LEU A 74 -16.07 -3.03 -30.58
C LEU A 74 -14.73 -2.52 -30.02
N GLY A 75 -14.74 -2.00 -28.79
CA GLY A 75 -13.53 -1.60 -28.07
C GLY A 75 -12.57 -2.76 -27.86
N ALA A 76 -13.06 -3.91 -27.39
CA ALA A 76 -12.25 -5.13 -27.22
C ALA A 76 -11.65 -5.61 -28.56
N LEU A 77 -12.45 -5.64 -29.62
CA LEU A 77 -11.99 -6.01 -30.96
C LEU A 77 -10.90 -5.06 -31.46
N LEU A 78 -11.08 -3.76 -31.30
CA LEU A 78 -10.10 -2.76 -31.71
C LEU A 78 -8.80 -2.85 -30.89
N ALA A 79 -8.91 -3.05 -29.58
CA ALA A 79 -7.76 -3.22 -28.69
C ALA A 79 -6.92 -4.48 -29.01
N ALA A 80 -7.56 -5.55 -29.50
CA ALA A 80 -6.87 -6.76 -29.92
C ALA A 80 -6.35 -6.68 -31.37
N ALA A 81 -7.15 -6.16 -32.30
CA ALA A 81 -6.83 -6.13 -33.72
C ALA A 81 -5.70 -5.13 -34.05
N ALA A 82 -5.64 -4.00 -33.36
CA ALA A 82 -4.61 -2.98 -33.60
C ALA A 82 -3.16 -3.49 -33.37
N PRO A 83 -2.79 -4.09 -32.21
CA PRO A 83 -1.45 -4.63 -32.02
C PRO A 83 -1.17 -5.83 -32.93
N ALA A 84 -2.16 -6.68 -33.20
CA ALA A 84 -2.01 -7.80 -34.15
C ALA A 84 -1.69 -7.31 -35.57
N GLY A 85 -2.39 -6.27 -36.04
CA GLY A 85 -2.14 -5.63 -37.34
C GLY A 85 -0.73 -5.03 -37.44
N VAL A 86 -0.25 -4.39 -36.36
CA VAL A 86 1.13 -3.88 -36.30
C VAL A 86 2.14 -5.03 -36.41
N VAL A 87 1.96 -6.14 -35.69
CA VAL A 87 2.87 -7.30 -35.77
C VAL A 87 2.88 -7.91 -37.18
N VAL A 88 1.72 -8.06 -37.81
CA VAL A 88 1.62 -8.57 -39.19
C VAL A 88 2.34 -7.64 -40.16
N LEU A 89 2.18 -6.33 -40.04
CA LEU A 89 2.85 -5.33 -40.88
C LEU A 89 4.38 -5.40 -40.74
N PHE A 90 4.89 -5.49 -39.50
CA PHE A 90 6.32 -5.62 -39.23
C PHE A 90 6.90 -6.91 -39.81
N THR A 91 6.15 -8.01 -39.75
CA THR A 91 6.56 -9.31 -40.30
C THR A 91 6.60 -9.27 -41.83
N TYR A 92 5.56 -8.70 -42.48
CA TYR A 92 5.49 -8.61 -43.93
C TYR A 92 6.59 -7.74 -44.55
N LYS A 93 7.04 -6.70 -43.84
CA LYS A 93 8.12 -5.80 -44.28
C LYS A 93 9.53 -6.30 -43.92
N GLY A 94 9.68 -7.48 -43.32
CA GLY A 94 10.98 -8.02 -42.93
C GLY A 94 11.61 -7.34 -41.70
N LEU A 95 10.88 -6.45 -41.01
CA LEU A 95 11.35 -5.66 -39.87
C LEU A 95 11.14 -6.35 -38.52
N TRP A 96 10.86 -7.65 -38.50
CA TRP A 96 10.60 -8.41 -37.27
C TRP A 96 11.82 -8.43 -36.34
N LEU A 97 13.05 -8.47 -36.87
CA LEU A 97 14.27 -8.34 -36.10
C LEU A 97 14.37 -6.97 -35.40
N THR A 98 14.00 -5.91 -36.10
CA THR A 98 13.90 -4.55 -35.54
C THR A 98 12.87 -4.51 -34.41
N ALA A 99 11.70 -5.14 -34.58
CA ALA A 99 10.70 -5.22 -33.51
C ALA A 99 11.23 -5.96 -32.27
N VAL A 100 11.88 -7.11 -32.46
CA VAL A 100 12.48 -7.87 -31.36
C VAL A 100 13.58 -7.06 -30.65
N LEU A 101 14.43 -6.38 -31.41
CA LEU A 101 15.48 -5.51 -30.86
C LEU A 101 14.89 -4.34 -30.07
N LEU A 102 13.83 -3.69 -30.57
CA LEU A 102 13.13 -2.63 -29.87
C LEU A 102 12.51 -3.13 -28.56
N CYS A 103 11.85 -4.28 -28.59
CA CYS A 103 11.30 -4.93 -27.40
C CYS A 103 12.39 -5.25 -26.37
N LEU A 104 13.53 -5.79 -26.81
CA LEU A 104 14.66 -6.10 -25.94
C LEU A 104 15.28 -4.84 -25.34
N CYS A 105 15.53 -3.80 -26.14
CA CYS A 105 16.04 -2.51 -25.67
C CYS A 105 15.10 -1.90 -24.63
N TRP A 106 13.79 -1.92 -24.86
CA TRP A 106 12.80 -1.43 -23.89
C TRP A 106 12.74 -2.28 -22.62
N ALA A 107 12.82 -3.60 -22.73
CA ALA A 107 12.88 -4.49 -21.57
C ALA A 107 14.11 -4.20 -20.71
N VAL A 108 15.30 -4.09 -21.33
CA VAL A 108 16.55 -3.74 -20.65
C VAL A 108 16.46 -2.35 -20.03
N ALA A 109 15.91 -1.36 -20.75
CA ALA A 109 15.74 0.00 -20.26
C ALA A 109 14.86 0.04 -19.00
N LEU A 110 13.73 -0.67 -19.00
CA LEU A 110 12.81 -0.73 -17.87
C LEU A 110 13.41 -1.48 -16.67
N LEU A 111 14.10 -2.60 -16.91
CA LEU A 111 14.78 -3.37 -15.86
C LEU A 111 15.88 -2.53 -15.19
N CYS A 112 16.74 -1.89 -15.99
CA CYS A 112 17.81 -1.03 -15.48
C CYS A 112 17.24 0.19 -14.75
N ALA A 113 16.20 0.84 -15.30
CA ALA A 113 15.55 1.98 -14.65
C ALA A 113 14.96 1.60 -13.28
N ARG A 114 14.26 0.46 -13.21
CA ARG A 114 13.71 -0.06 -11.95
C ARG A 114 14.81 -0.41 -10.94
N ALA A 115 15.88 -1.05 -11.39
CA ALA A 115 17.02 -1.39 -10.53
C ALA A 115 17.77 -0.14 -10.04
N ALA A 116 17.91 0.88 -10.88
CA ALA A 116 18.50 2.17 -10.52
C ALA A 116 17.69 2.86 -9.42
N LEU A 117 16.36 2.94 -9.57
CA LEU A 117 15.49 3.54 -8.58
C LEU A 117 15.48 2.77 -7.25
N ARG A 118 15.57 1.43 -7.28
CA ARG A 118 15.73 0.62 -6.07
C ARG A 118 17.04 0.93 -5.34
N SER A 119 18.14 0.99 -6.09
CA SER A 119 19.48 1.24 -5.54
C SER A 119 19.67 2.68 -5.05
N ALA A 120 18.90 3.63 -5.59
CA ALA A 120 18.93 5.04 -5.21
C ALA A 120 18.11 5.36 -3.95
N ARG A 121 17.27 4.43 -3.47
CA ARG A 121 16.44 4.70 -2.30
C ARG A 121 17.33 4.81 -1.06
N PRO A 122 17.16 5.86 -0.24
CA PRO A 122 17.74 5.87 1.08
C PRO A 122 17.20 4.67 1.86
N GLU A 123 18.06 3.94 2.56
CA GLU A 123 17.65 2.95 3.57
C GLU A 123 16.88 3.70 4.67
N LYS A 124 15.58 3.83 4.52
CA LYS A 124 14.63 4.22 5.57
C LYS A 124 13.97 2.97 6.14
N SER A 125 14.78 1.98 6.51
CA SER A 125 14.30 0.93 7.41
C SER A 125 14.42 1.49 8.83
N SER A 126 13.36 1.41 9.62
CA SER A 126 13.48 1.39 11.08
C SER A 126 14.65 0.49 11.43
N ARG A 127 15.67 1.04 12.12
CA ARG A 127 16.83 0.26 12.53
C ARG A 127 16.33 -0.71 13.59
N ALA A 128 16.08 -1.95 13.17
CA ALA A 128 15.83 -3.04 14.07
C ALA A 128 17.00 -3.10 15.07
N THR A 129 16.67 -3.07 16.35
CA THR A 129 17.66 -3.19 17.41
C THR A 129 17.50 -4.55 18.07
N PRO A 130 18.60 -5.27 18.38
CA PRO A 130 18.50 -6.51 19.15
C PRO A 130 17.73 -6.26 20.45
N ALA A 131 16.70 -7.08 20.69
CA ALA A 131 15.88 -6.98 21.89
C ALA A 131 16.27 -8.09 22.88
N SER A 132 16.17 -7.80 24.18
CA SER A 132 16.27 -8.85 25.19
C SER A 132 14.97 -9.66 25.21
N PRO A 133 15.03 -11.00 25.40
CA PRO A 133 13.84 -11.82 25.54
C PRO A 133 12.95 -11.32 26.69
N PRO A 134 11.61 -11.25 26.50
CA PRO A 134 10.68 -10.92 27.57
C PRO A 134 10.67 -12.02 28.65
N VAL A 135 10.46 -11.63 29.90
CA VAL A 135 10.41 -12.53 31.06
C VAL A 135 8.98 -12.96 31.36
N ARG A 136 7.98 -12.08 31.13
CA ARG A 136 6.57 -12.36 31.39
C ARG A 136 5.67 -11.96 30.22
N PRO A 137 5.89 -12.51 29.01
CA PRO A 137 5.06 -12.19 27.86
C PRO A 137 3.63 -12.74 28.03
N VAL A 138 2.64 -11.92 27.67
CA VAL A 138 1.22 -12.33 27.66
C VAL A 138 0.66 -12.19 26.25
N LEU A 139 0.12 -13.28 25.71
CA LEU A 139 -0.43 -13.32 24.35
C LEU A 139 -1.94 -13.56 24.38
N ILE A 140 -2.71 -12.65 23.77
CA ILE A 140 -4.16 -12.79 23.60
C ILE A 140 -4.44 -13.39 22.23
N MET A 141 -5.11 -14.54 22.17
CA MET A 141 -5.34 -15.24 20.90
C MET A 141 -6.83 -15.45 20.66
N ASN A 142 -7.26 -15.19 19.42
CA ASN A 142 -8.62 -15.47 18.96
C ASN A 142 -8.64 -16.78 18.15
N PRO A 143 -9.19 -17.89 18.68
CA PRO A 143 -9.21 -19.18 18.00
C PRO A 143 -9.96 -19.18 16.67
N LYS A 144 -10.94 -18.28 16.46
CA LYS A 144 -11.73 -18.20 15.22
C LYS A 144 -11.07 -17.37 14.11
N SER A 145 -10.05 -16.57 14.42
CA SER A 145 -9.42 -15.69 13.44
C SER A 145 -8.67 -16.45 12.34
N GLY A 146 -8.66 -15.88 11.13
CA GLY A 146 -7.87 -16.38 9.99
C GLY A 146 -8.17 -17.82 9.56
N GLY A 147 -9.39 -18.30 9.80
CA GLY A 147 -9.77 -19.69 9.53
C GLY A 147 -9.12 -20.66 10.53
N GLY A 148 -9.12 -20.33 11.82
CA GLY A 148 -8.66 -21.24 12.87
C GLY A 148 -7.15 -21.41 12.95
N LYS A 149 -6.36 -20.42 12.52
CA LYS A 149 -4.88 -20.54 12.49
C LYS A 149 -4.28 -20.82 13.86
N VAL A 150 -4.86 -20.29 14.94
CA VAL A 150 -4.40 -20.56 16.32
C VAL A 150 -4.34 -22.07 16.59
N GLY A 151 -5.41 -22.80 16.30
CA GLY A 151 -5.43 -24.25 16.49
C GLY A 151 -4.64 -25.01 15.43
N ARG A 152 -4.74 -24.63 14.14
CA ARG A 152 -4.05 -25.34 13.04
C ARG A 152 -2.53 -25.32 13.15
N PHE A 153 -1.96 -24.27 13.76
CA PHE A 153 -0.52 -24.10 13.93
C PHE A 153 -0.08 -24.28 15.40
N HIS A 154 -0.96 -24.77 16.28
CA HIS A 154 -0.66 -24.97 17.71
C HIS A 154 -0.02 -23.75 18.38
N LEU A 155 -0.55 -22.55 18.07
CA LEU A 155 0.09 -21.29 18.45
C LEU A 155 0.08 -21.08 19.97
N ALA A 156 -0.96 -21.56 20.65
CA ALA A 156 -1.08 -21.43 22.09
C ALA A 156 -0.02 -22.28 22.79
N GLU A 157 0.06 -23.56 22.43
CA GLU A 157 1.02 -24.51 22.99
C GLU A 157 2.46 -24.05 22.71
N ARG A 158 2.74 -23.63 21.48
CA ARG A 158 4.06 -23.10 21.10
C ARG A 158 4.44 -21.84 21.88
N ALA A 159 3.50 -20.93 22.13
CA ALA A 159 3.76 -19.73 22.92
C ALA A 159 4.04 -20.07 24.39
N GLU A 160 3.30 -21.02 24.97
CA GLU A 160 3.52 -21.50 26.34
C GLU A 160 4.88 -22.21 26.50
N GLU A 161 5.27 -23.03 25.53
CA GLU A 161 6.62 -23.64 25.48
C GLU A 161 7.75 -22.61 25.46
N LEU A 162 7.48 -21.44 24.88
CA LEU A 162 8.41 -20.30 24.83
C LEU A 162 8.32 -19.39 26.07
N GLY A 163 7.52 -19.77 27.08
CA GLY A 163 7.42 -19.06 28.35
C GLY A 163 6.35 -17.97 28.39
N ALA A 164 5.46 -17.89 27.41
CA ALA A 164 4.35 -16.94 27.42
C ALA A 164 3.12 -17.48 28.15
N ARG A 165 2.42 -16.58 28.84
CA ARG A 165 1.05 -16.84 29.29
C ARG A 165 0.10 -16.56 28.14
N VAL A 166 -0.75 -17.53 27.78
CA VAL A 166 -1.74 -17.36 26.73
C VAL A 166 -3.13 -17.12 27.31
N ILE A 167 -3.83 -16.12 26.76
CA ILE A 167 -5.25 -15.84 27.02
C ILE A 167 -6.02 -16.19 25.74
N LEU A 168 -6.72 -17.32 25.75
CA LEU A 168 -7.60 -17.71 24.66
C LEU A 168 -8.95 -17.01 24.80
N LEU A 169 -9.35 -16.27 23.76
CA LEU A 169 -10.67 -15.66 23.72
C LEU A 169 -11.75 -16.73 23.53
N ASP A 170 -12.79 -16.67 24.36
CA ASP A 170 -13.96 -17.52 24.23
C ASP A 170 -14.74 -17.15 22.95
N PRO A 171 -14.86 -18.05 21.98
CA PRO A 171 -15.60 -17.76 20.76
C PRO A 171 -17.13 -17.68 20.93
N SER A 172 -17.65 -18.02 22.10
CA SER A 172 -19.07 -18.01 22.45
C SER A 172 -19.51 -16.77 23.24
N ALA A 173 -18.57 -15.97 23.72
CA ALA A 173 -18.84 -14.76 24.49
C ALA A 173 -18.04 -13.56 23.94
N PRO A 174 -18.65 -12.36 23.82
CA PRO A 174 -17.91 -11.15 23.55
C PRO A 174 -16.90 -10.89 24.67
N ALA A 175 -15.64 -10.65 24.32
CA ALA A 175 -14.59 -10.29 25.26
C ALA A 175 -14.08 -8.87 24.95
N ASP A 176 -13.89 -8.06 25.99
CA ASP A 176 -13.18 -6.79 25.86
C ASP A 176 -11.67 -7.08 25.83
N VAL A 177 -11.13 -7.14 24.61
CA VAL A 177 -9.72 -7.44 24.38
C VAL A 177 -8.80 -6.36 24.96
N ALA A 178 -9.23 -5.10 24.95
CA ALA A 178 -8.44 -4.01 25.52
C ALA A 178 -8.37 -4.16 27.05
N GLU A 179 -9.47 -4.54 27.68
CA GLU A 179 -9.48 -4.78 29.13
C GLU A 179 -8.62 -5.97 29.52
N LEU A 180 -8.71 -7.09 28.80
CA LEU A 180 -7.82 -8.24 29.02
C LEU A 180 -6.33 -7.86 28.88
N ALA A 181 -6.00 -6.97 27.94
CA ALA A 181 -4.64 -6.45 27.80
C ALA A 181 -4.25 -5.59 29.01
N ARG A 182 -5.12 -4.69 29.51
CA ARG A 182 -4.85 -3.89 30.72
C ARG A 182 -4.70 -4.76 31.96
N GLU A 183 -5.52 -5.79 32.13
CA GLU A 183 -5.38 -6.76 33.22
C GLU A 183 -4.04 -7.51 33.15
N ALA A 184 -3.59 -7.87 31.95
CA ALA A 184 -2.27 -8.46 31.75
C ALA A 184 -1.15 -7.51 32.19
N VAL A 185 -1.26 -6.21 31.84
CA VAL A 185 -0.33 -5.17 32.30
C VAL A 185 -0.39 -4.99 33.82
N ALA A 186 -1.57 -5.01 34.44
CA ALA A 186 -1.71 -4.95 35.89
C ALA A 186 -1.12 -6.18 36.60
N GLY A 187 -1.16 -7.35 35.97
CA GLY A 187 -0.40 -8.55 36.37
C GLY A 187 1.11 -8.44 36.11
N GLY A 188 1.52 -7.37 35.42
CA GLY A 188 2.87 -6.95 35.07
C GLY A 188 3.50 -7.72 33.91
N ALA A 189 2.70 -8.03 32.89
CA ALA A 189 3.23 -8.37 31.58
C ALA A 189 4.32 -7.36 31.16
N ASP A 190 5.45 -7.86 30.68
CA ASP A 190 6.54 -7.04 30.12
C ASP A 190 6.54 -7.05 28.58
N LEU A 191 5.61 -7.79 27.99
CA LEU A 191 5.28 -7.79 26.56
C LEU A 191 3.81 -8.16 26.41
N LEU A 192 3.11 -7.47 25.51
CA LEU A 192 1.78 -7.86 25.06
C LEU A 192 1.86 -8.41 23.65
N GLY A 193 1.24 -9.56 23.40
CA GLY A 193 1.16 -10.13 22.08
C GLY A 193 -0.27 -10.49 21.68
N VAL A 194 -0.49 -10.65 20.38
CA VAL A 194 -1.83 -10.95 19.87
C VAL A 194 -1.81 -11.85 18.62
N ALA A 195 -2.72 -12.82 18.61
CA ALA A 195 -3.03 -13.63 17.43
C ALA A 195 -4.51 -13.43 17.05
N GLY A 196 -4.77 -12.47 16.17
CA GLY A 196 -6.13 -12.06 15.78
C GLY A 196 -6.16 -11.26 14.49
N GLY A 197 -7.34 -10.79 14.10
CA GLY A 197 -7.50 -9.85 12.98
C GLY A 197 -6.98 -8.45 13.28
N ASP A 198 -6.90 -7.58 12.27
CA ASP A 198 -6.34 -6.23 12.37
C ASP A 198 -6.99 -5.36 13.46
N GLY A 199 -8.32 -5.41 13.63
CA GLY A 199 -9.00 -4.68 14.72
C GLY A 199 -8.59 -5.16 16.11
N THR A 200 -8.44 -6.47 16.32
CA THR A 200 -7.90 -7.02 17.59
C THR A 200 -6.45 -6.61 17.80
N GLN A 201 -5.65 -6.58 16.73
CA GLN A 201 -4.26 -6.12 16.78
C GLN A 201 -4.17 -4.66 17.21
N ALA A 202 -5.02 -3.79 16.65
CA ALA A 202 -5.07 -2.37 16.99
C ALA A 202 -5.39 -2.11 18.47
N LEU A 203 -6.36 -2.85 19.03
CA LEU A 203 -6.74 -2.70 20.45
C LEU A 203 -5.58 -3.07 21.39
N VAL A 204 -4.91 -4.20 21.16
CA VAL A 204 -3.77 -4.62 22.00
C VAL A 204 -2.56 -3.69 21.78
N ALA A 205 -2.32 -3.25 20.54
CA ALA A 205 -1.26 -2.28 20.24
C ALA A 205 -1.47 -0.95 20.96
N ALA A 206 -2.72 -0.47 21.04
CA ALA A 206 -3.06 0.76 21.75
C ALA A 206 -2.68 0.69 23.24
N VAL A 207 -3.03 -0.42 23.90
CA VAL A 207 -2.69 -0.67 25.31
C VAL A 207 -1.17 -0.84 25.49
N ALA A 208 -0.50 -1.56 24.58
CA ALA A 208 0.96 -1.70 24.64
C ALA A 208 1.67 -0.34 24.54
N ALA A 209 1.24 0.53 23.61
CA ALA A 209 1.77 1.88 23.46
C ALA A 209 1.47 2.78 24.68
N GLU A 210 0.29 2.68 25.27
CA GLU A 210 -0.08 3.43 26.49
C GLU A 210 0.86 3.12 27.67
N HIS A 211 1.34 1.88 27.76
CA HIS A 211 2.20 1.41 28.84
C HIS A 211 3.69 1.27 28.46
N ASP A 212 4.12 1.76 27.29
CA ASP A 212 5.48 1.64 26.73
C ASP A 212 6.02 0.19 26.72
N LEU A 213 5.13 -0.79 26.50
CA LEU A 213 5.48 -2.20 26.40
C LEU A 213 5.77 -2.61 24.95
N PRO A 214 6.73 -3.51 24.70
CA PRO A 214 6.85 -4.20 23.42
C PRO A 214 5.55 -4.91 23.06
N PHE A 215 5.22 -4.83 21.78
CA PHE A 215 4.06 -5.46 21.18
C PHE A 215 4.49 -6.55 20.19
N LEU A 216 3.90 -7.74 20.29
CA LEU A 216 4.14 -8.86 19.37
C LEU A 216 2.88 -9.19 18.57
N VAL A 217 3.02 -9.30 17.25
CA VAL A 217 1.90 -9.69 16.38
C VAL A 217 2.14 -11.07 15.78
N VAL A 218 1.11 -11.89 15.79
CA VAL A 218 1.07 -13.17 15.09
C VAL A 218 0.15 -13.07 13.89
N SER A 219 0.60 -13.52 12.72
CA SER A 219 -0.10 -13.44 11.41
C SER A 219 -1.31 -14.41 11.28
N ALA A 220 -2.12 -14.48 12.33
CA ALA A 220 -3.27 -15.38 12.50
C ALA A 220 -4.62 -14.76 12.09
N GLY A 221 -4.66 -13.50 11.64
CA GLY A 221 -5.85 -12.84 11.12
C GLY A 221 -6.19 -13.20 9.67
N THR A 222 -7.35 -12.72 9.20
CA THR A 222 -7.81 -12.93 7.82
C THR A 222 -7.06 -12.04 6.83
N ARG A 223 -6.96 -10.74 7.11
CA ARG A 223 -6.29 -9.74 6.25
C ARG A 223 -4.83 -9.54 6.66
N ASN A 224 -4.55 -9.34 7.95
CA ASN A 224 -3.19 -9.22 8.51
C ASN A 224 -2.41 -8.04 7.92
N HIS A 225 -3.07 -6.93 7.57
CA HIS A 225 -2.39 -5.81 6.92
C HIS A 225 -1.20 -5.34 7.76
N PHE A 226 -1.41 -5.14 9.06
CA PHE A 226 -0.35 -4.67 9.96
C PHE A 226 0.80 -5.70 10.07
N ALA A 227 0.49 -6.98 10.26
CA ALA A 227 1.50 -8.05 10.29
C ALA A 227 2.29 -8.17 8.96
N MET A 228 1.65 -7.92 7.81
CA MET A 228 2.30 -7.95 6.50
C MET A 228 3.20 -6.74 6.27
N ASP A 229 2.85 -5.58 6.83
CA ASP A 229 3.70 -4.38 6.83
C ASP A 229 4.90 -4.50 7.78
N LEU A 230 4.84 -5.40 8.75
CA LEU A 230 6.01 -5.80 9.56
C LEU A 230 6.91 -6.83 8.86
N GLY A 231 6.47 -7.37 7.71
CA GLY A 231 7.21 -8.39 6.96
C GLY A 231 7.15 -9.78 7.60
N LEU A 232 6.09 -10.08 8.36
CA LEU A 232 5.91 -11.38 9.01
C LEU A 232 5.49 -12.47 8.02
N ASP A 233 5.82 -13.72 8.34
CA ASP A 233 5.45 -14.87 7.52
C ASP A 233 3.93 -15.13 7.61
N ARG A 234 3.24 -15.04 6.47
CA ARG A 234 1.81 -15.31 6.37
C ARG A 234 1.49 -16.81 6.32
N SER A 235 2.41 -17.57 5.73
CA SER A 235 2.25 -19.01 5.47
C SER A 235 2.48 -19.83 6.73
N ASP A 236 3.40 -19.38 7.58
CA ASP A 236 3.69 -19.97 8.88
C ASP A 236 3.63 -18.93 10.01
N PRO A 237 2.45 -18.73 10.63
CA PRO A 237 2.31 -17.81 11.76
C PRO A 237 3.12 -18.20 13.00
N SER A 238 3.50 -19.48 13.16
CA SER A 238 4.24 -19.92 14.34
C SER A 238 5.62 -19.26 14.44
N ARG A 239 6.25 -18.95 13.30
CA ARG A 239 7.52 -18.22 13.22
C ARG A 239 7.47 -16.81 13.80
N CYS A 240 6.28 -16.22 13.95
CA CYS A 240 6.13 -14.93 14.64
C CYS A 240 6.53 -15.05 16.13
N LEU A 241 6.35 -16.22 16.73
CA LEU A 241 6.64 -16.47 18.14
C LEU A 241 8.15 -16.61 18.43
N ASP A 242 8.98 -16.86 17.40
CA ASP A 242 10.44 -16.93 17.57
C ASP A 242 11.02 -15.60 18.11
N ALA A 243 10.30 -14.49 17.91
CA ALA A 243 10.60 -13.19 18.47
C ALA A 243 10.66 -13.18 20.01
N LEU A 244 9.98 -14.12 20.69
CA LEU A 244 10.07 -14.29 22.15
C LEU A 244 11.46 -14.74 22.61
N THR A 245 12.29 -15.26 21.71
CA THR A 245 13.64 -15.78 22.04
C THR A 245 14.76 -15.10 21.26
N ASP A 246 14.57 -14.85 19.96
CA ASP A 246 15.53 -14.13 19.10
C ASP A 246 14.79 -13.03 18.31
N GLY A 247 14.31 -12.04 19.07
CA GLY A 247 13.59 -10.90 18.55
C GLY A 247 14.47 -9.67 18.28
N GLU A 248 13.97 -8.82 17.40
CA GLU A 248 14.45 -7.46 17.23
C GLU A 248 13.29 -6.49 17.49
N GLU A 249 13.60 -5.36 18.12
CA GLU A 249 12.63 -4.30 18.38
C GLU A 249 12.68 -3.28 17.24
N LEU A 250 11.49 -2.99 16.70
CA LEU A 250 11.20 -1.86 15.83
C LEU A 250 10.47 -0.80 16.64
N ARG A 251 10.76 0.48 16.39
CA ARG A 251 9.87 1.56 16.81
C ARG A 251 9.11 2.05 15.59
N ILE A 252 7.80 2.05 15.72
CA ILE A 252 6.91 2.48 14.64
C ILE A 252 5.94 3.54 15.13
N ASP A 253 5.41 4.28 14.19
CA ASP A 253 4.41 5.30 14.43
C ASP A 253 3.05 4.68 14.71
N LEU A 254 2.25 5.41 15.47
CA LEU A 254 0.89 5.02 15.81
C LEU A 254 -0.06 6.17 15.46
N GLY A 255 -1.01 5.90 14.57
CA GLY A 255 -2.06 6.85 14.23
C GLY A 255 -2.98 7.09 15.42
N ASP A 256 -3.54 8.29 15.50
CA ASP A 256 -4.56 8.67 16.47
C ASP A 256 -5.74 9.32 15.74
N VAL A 257 -6.96 8.88 16.03
CA VAL A 257 -8.21 9.47 15.55
C VAL A 257 -9.10 9.77 16.74
N ALA A 258 -9.30 11.04 17.03
CA ALA A 258 -10.09 11.51 18.17
C ALA A 258 -9.71 10.81 19.51
N GLY A 259 -8.41 10.58 19.75
CA GLY A 259 -7.90 9.90 20.95
C GLY A 259 -7.90 8.36 20.88
N ARG A 260 -8.38 7.77 19.77
CA ARG A 260 -8.32 6.33 19.53
C ARG A 260 -7.12 6.00 18.64
N ALA A 261 -6.27 5.10 19.10
CA ALA A 261 -5.15 4.63 18.29
C ALA A 261 -5.61 3.78 17.10
N PHE A 262 -4.90 3.87 15.97
CA PHE A 262 -5.07 2.99 14.82
C PHE A 262 -3.72 2.64 14.19
N VAL A 263 -3.58 1.40 13.72
CA VAL A 263 -2.34 0.87 13.16
C VAL A 263 -2.35 0.80 11.64
N ASN A 264 -3.53 0.79 10.99
CA ASN A 264 -3.66 0.74 9.53
C ASN A 264 -4.31 2.00 8.97
N THR A 265 -5.62 2.15 9.11
CA THR A 265 -6.39 3.14 8.36
C THR A 265 -7.65 3.61 9.07
N VAL A 266 -8.01 4.86 8.81
CA VAL A 266 -9.30 5.48 9.10
C VAL A 266 -9.95 5.84 7.79
N SER A 267 -11.23 5.49 7.61
CA SER A 267 -11.96 5.75 6.36
C SER A 267 -13.29 6.44 6.61
N PHE A 268 -13.67 7.29 5.67
CA PHE A 268 -14.87 8.13 5.68
C PHE A 268 -15.62 8.06 4.35
N GLY A 269 -16.88 8.48 4.36
CA GLY A 269 -17.75 8.48 3.18
C GLY A 269 -18.11 7.06 2.75
N VAL A 270 -18.18 6.83 1.43
CA VAL A 270 -18.60 5.55 0.84
C VAL A 270 -17.80 4.37 1.40
N TYR A 271 -16.49 4.52 1.65
CA TYR A 271 -15.66 3.42 2.15
C TYR A 271 -16.06 2.99 3.57
N ALA A 272 -16.47 3.94 4.43
CA ALA A 272 -16.98 3.63 5.76
C ALA A 272 -18.33 2.91 5.70
N ASP A 273 -19.19 3.31 4.76
CA ASP A 273 -20.50 2.68 4.54
C ASP A 273 -20.35 1.24 3.95
N VAL A 274 -19.34 1.01 3.12
CA VAL A 274 -19.03 -0.31 2.51
C VAL A 274 -18.48 -1.31 3.54
N VAL A 275 -17.62 -0.87 4.47
CA VAL A 275 -17.08 -1.73 5.54
C VAL A 275 -18.18 -2.25 6.47
N GLN A 276 -19.33 -1.56 6.55
CA GLN A 276 -20.49 -2.00 7.32
C GLN A 276 -21.31 -3.11 6.64
N HIS A 277 -21.09 -3.41 5.35
CA HIS A 277 -21.87 -4.41 4.62
C HIS A 277 -21.27 -5.83 4.76
N PRO A 278 -22.06 -6.83 5.21
CA PRO A 278 -21.59 -8.21 5.38
C PRO A 278 -21.04 -8.83 4.09
N GLU A 279 -21.62 -8.50 2.93
CA GLU A 279 -21.22 -9.02 1.61
C GLU A 279 -19.79 -8.60 1.21
N TYR A 280 -19.29 -7.47 1.72
CA TYR A 280 -17.91 -7.01 1.52
C TYR A 280 -16.89 -7.76 2.38
N ARG A 281 -17.34 -8.38 3.48
CA ARG A 281 -16.46 -9.19 4.36
C ARG A 281 -16.11 -10.52 3.72
N ASP A 282 -16.99 -11.05 2.87
CA ASP A 282 -16.88 -12.41 2.34
C ASP A 282 -16.35 -12.49 0.89
N ASP A 283 -16.51 -11.46 0.04
CA ASP A 283 -16.10 -11.52 -1.37
C ASP A 283 -15.20 -10.37 -1.88
N LYS A 284 -13.90 -10.58 -1.66
CA LYS A 284 -12.75 -10.46 -2.59
C LYS A 284 -12.91 -9.51 -3.79
N THR A 285 -12.25 -8.34 -3.73
CA THR A 285 -11.66 -7.56 -4.85
C THR A 285 -12.48 -7.23 -6.11
N GLY A 286 -13.21 -8.17 -6.72
CA GLY A 286 -14.11 -7.97 -7.84
C GLY A 286 -15.38 -7.19 -7.47
N THR A 287 -15.93 -7.42 -6.28
CA THR A 287 -17.16 -6.74 -5.80
C THR A 287 -16.92 -5.26 -5.51
N ALA A 288 -15.72 -4.90 -5.03
CA ALA A 288 -15.34 -3.51 -4.76
C ALA A 288 -15.32 -2.67 -6.05
N LEU A 289 -14.64 -3.14 -7.11
CA LEU A 289 -14.59 -2.46 -8.40
C LEU A 289 -15.92 -2.52 -9.16
N ALA A 290 -16.73 -3.56 -8.94
CA ALA A 290 -18.05 -3.69 -9.56
C ALA A 290 -19.11 -2.77 -8.94
N LEU A 291 -19.06 -2.53 -7.63
CA LEU A 291 -20.00 -1.66 -6.90
C LEU A 291 -19.54 -0.18 -6.86
N MET A 292 -18.26 0.08 -7.09
CA MET A 292 -17.67 1.42 -7.02
C MET A 292 -18.37 2.48 -7.88
N PRO A 293 -18.75 2.23 -9.15
CA PRO A 293 -19.45 3.23 -9.96
C PRO A 293 -20.82 3.61 -9.38
N ASP A 294 -21.60 2.63 -8.92
CA ASP A 294 -22.96 2.87 -8.41
C ASP A 294 -22.91 3.51 -7.00
N LEU A 295 -21.90 3.18 -6.21
CA LEU A 295 -21.65 3.77 -4.88
C LEU A 295 -21.03 5.17 -4.93
N LEU A 296 -20.31 5.53 -6.00
CA LEU A 296 -19.73 6.87 -6.18
C LEU A 296 -20.71 7.80 -6.91
N LEU A 297 -21.52 7.28 -7.83
CA LEU A 297 -22.42 8.07 -8.69
C LEU A 297 -23.89 8.06 -8.25
N GLY A 298 -24.24 7.32 -7.19
CA GLY A 298 -25.61 7.26 -6.68
C GLY A 298 -26.10 8.58 -6.06
N ASP A 299 -27.40 8.84 -6.16
CA ASP A 299 -28.04 9.94 -5.44
C ASP A 299 -27.96 9.67 -3.92
N GLY A 300 -27.41 10.61 -3.15
CA GLY A 300 -27.29 10.50 -1.68
C GLY A 300 -25.92 10.09 -1.13
N VAL A 301 -24.87 10.04 -1.97
CA VAL A 301 -23.49 9.80 -1.51
C VAL A 301 -23.08 10.90 -0.52
N ARG A 302 -22.83 10.48 0.73
CA ARG A 302 -22.35 11.38 1.78
C ARG A 302 -20.96 11.87 1.43
N ARG A 303 -20.86 13.18 1.23
CA ARG A 303 -19.58 13.85 0.97
C ARG A 303 -19.01 14.39 2.26
N VAL A 304 -17.70 14.30 2.39
CA VAL A 304 -16.95 14.86 3.52
C VAL A 304 -15.99 15.93 3.02
N ASP A 305 -15.78 16.93 3.84
CA ASP A 305 -14.71 17.91 3.65
C ASP A 305 -13.55 17.53 4.58
N ALA A 306 -12.32 17.84 4.15
CA ALA A 306 -11.15 17.62 4.97
C ALA A 306 -10.15 18.77 4.84
N ARG A 307 -9.55 19.14 5.96
CA ARG A 307 -8.38 20.01 6.01
C ARG A 307 -7.15 19.14 6.31
N VAL A 308 -6.27 19.04 5.33
CA VAL A 308 -5.05 18.23 5.34
C VAL A 308 -3.87 19.18 5.45
N ASP A 309 -3.36 19.34 6.67
CA ASP A 309 -2.46 20.43 7.06
C ASP A 309 -3.00 21.79 6.57
N ASP A 310 -2.35 22.39 5.56
CA ASP A 310 -2.75 23.66 4.96
C ASP A 310 -3.68 23.55 3.74
N THR A 311 -3.90 22.34 3.23
CA THR A 311 -4.69 22.06 2.02
C THR A 311 -6.12 21.69 2.38
N THR A 312 -7.10 22.25 1.66
CA THR A 312 -8.52 21.88 1.82
C THR A 312 -8.95 20.95 0.69
N LEU A 313 -9.51 19.81 1.06
CA LEU A 313 -10.17 18.85 0.16
C LEU A 313 -11.67 18.92 0.38
N SER A 314 -12.40 19.44 -0.61
CA SER A 314 -13.85 19.58 -0.50
C SER A 314 -14.60 18.46 -1.20
N ALA A 315 -15.78 18.14 -0.69
CA ALA A 315 -16.78 17.27 -1.32
C ALA A 315 -16.25 15.89 -1.71
N GLN A 316 -15.42 15.28 -0.86
CA GLN A 316 -14.85 13.95 -1.08
C GLN A 316 -15.92 12.88 -0.90
N GLN A 317 -16.09 11.97 -1.86
CA GLN A 317 -17.02 10.84 -1.77
C GLN A 317 -16.43 9.71 -0.90
N ALA A 318 -15.11 9.56 -0.92
CA ALA A 318 -14.38 8.72 0.01
C ALA A 318 -13.09 9.42 0.41
N LEU A 319 -12.74 9.27 1.69
CA LEU A 319 -11.47 9.73 2.23
C LEU A 319 -10.88 8.60 3.07
N LEU A 320 -9.62 8.27 2.82
CA LEU A 320 -8.86 7.29 3.56
C LEU A 320 -7.62 7.98 4.14
N ILE A 321 -7.39 7.78 5.43
CA ILE A 321 -6.22 8.26 6.16
C ILE A 321 -5.49 7.01 6.65
N SER A 322 -4.20 6.89 6.38
CA SER A 322 -3.38 5.75 6.78
C SER A 322 -2.26 6.14 7.74
N ASN A 323 -1.90 5.23 8.64
CA ASN A 323 -0.74 5.38 9.50
C ASN A 323 0.50 5.11 8.64
N ASN A 324 1.23 6.15 8.23
CA ASN A 324 2.21 6.11 7.14
C ASN A 324 1.62 5.97 5.73
N PRO A 325 2.25 6.55 4.70
CA PRO A 325 1.76 6.49 3.32
C PRO A 325 1.90 5.11 2.68
N TYR A 326 0.90 4.68 1.91
CA TYR A 326 1.04 3.58 0.97
C TYR A 326 1.84 4.01 -0.27
N VAL A 327 2.63 3.11 -0.86
CA VAL A 327 3.46 3.45 -2.04
C VAL A 327 2.63 3.67 -3.28
N SER A 328 1.49 2.99 -3.40
CA SER A 328 0.57 3.17 -4.51
C SER A 328 -0.88 3.02 -4.04
N PRO A 329 -1.77 3.96 -4.43
CA PRO A 329 -3.22 3.83 -4.22
C PRO A 329 -3.82 2.59 -4.86
N ASP A 330 -3.25 2.12 -5.98
CA ASP A 330 -3.80 0.97 -6.73
C ASP A 330 -3.71 -0.34 -5.92
N GLU A 331 -2.83 -0.39 -4.91
CA GLU A 331 -2.61 -1.57 -4.09
C GLU A 331 -3.52 -1.64 -2.85
N LEU A 332 -4.28 -0.57 -2.53
CA LEU A 332 -5.23 -0.52 -1.42
C LEU A 332 -6.32 -1.61 -1.47
N SER A 333 -6.52 -2.21 -2.64
CA SER A 333 -7.49 -3.28 -2.87
C SER A 333 -7.07 -4.66 -2.35
N GLY A 334 -5.94 -4.81 -1.64
CA GLY A 334 -5.64 -6.04 -0.87
C GLY A 334 -4.20 -6.56 -0.93
N SER A 335 -3.29 -5.84 -1.60
CA SER A 335 -1.86 -6.19 -1.66
C SER A 335 -0.92 -5.05 -1.29
N GLY A 336 -1.47 -3.87 -0.99
CA GLY A 336 -0.73 -2.65 -0.67
C GLY A 336 -0.01 -2.82 0.64
N ARG A 337 1.31 -2.63 0.57
CA ARG A 337 2.16 -2.65 1.76
C ARG A 337 2.71 -1.26 2.01
N ARG A 338 2.84 -0.93 3.29
CA ARG A 338 3.62 0.20 3.73
C ARG A 338 5.07 -0.27 3.89
N PRO A 339 6.02 0.28 3.11
CA PRO A 339 7.42 -0.15 3.15
C PRO A 339 8.12 0.36 4.41
N SER A 340 7.52 1.36 5.06
CA SER A 340 7.99 2.03 6.27
C SER A 340 6.77 2.28 7.16
N LEU A 341 6.97 2.16 8.47
CA LEU A 341 5.97 2.47 9.49
C LEU A 341 6.49 3.54 10.45
N ASP A 342 7.59 4.21 10.12
CA ASP A 342 8.29 5.22 10.93
C ASP A 342 8.60 6.49 10.12
N ASP A 343 7.76 6.82 9.12
CA ASP A 343 7.95 8.00 8.27
C ASP A 343 7.55 9.31 8.96
N GLY A 344 6.79 9.25 10.06
CA GLY A 344 6.36 10.41 10.85
C GLY A 344 5.19 11.19 10.25
N GLU A 345 4.52 10.64 9.24
CA GLU A 345 3.42 11.29 8.51
C GLU A 345 2.27 10.33 8.25
N LEU A 346 1.04 10.86 8.22
CA LEU A 346 -0.13 10.16 7.75
C LEU A 346 -0.14 10.10 6.21
N GLY A 347 -0.63 9.01 5.64
CA GLY A 347 -1.03 8.98 4.24
C GLY A 347 -2.47 9.45 4.08
N VAL A 348 -2.77 10.19 3.03
CA VAL A 348 -4.11 10.70 2.72
C VAL A 348 -4.48 10.37 1.29
N LEU A 349 -5.65 9.75 1.12
CA LEU A 349 -6.26 9.45 -0.16
C LEU A 349 -7.69 10.01 -0.22
N GLY A 350 -7.91 10.99 -1.08
CA GLY A 350 -9.24 11.51 -1.40
C GLY A 350 -9.73 11.01 -2.74
N ILE A 351 -10.99 10.59 -2.82
CA ILE A 351 -11.67 10.25 -4.06
C ILE A 351 -12.81 11.24 -4.28
N ARG A 352 -12.78 11.90 -5.44
CA ARG A 352 -13.84 12.79 -5.91
C ARG A 352 -14.04 12.60 -7.41
N VAL A 353 -15.20 12.07 -7.76
CA VAL A 353 -15.64 11.76 -9.11
C VAL A 353 -16.96 12.50 -9.36
N GLU A 354 -16.94 13.45 -10.29
CA GLU A 354 -18.11 14.27 -10.62
C GLU A 354 -18.97 13.67 -11.74
N ASP A 355 -18.39 12.81 -12.59
CA ASP A 355 -19.06 12.22 -13.75
C ASP A 355 -18.50 10.83 -14.10
N ALA A 356 -19.20 10.13 -15.01
CA ALA A 356 -18.81 8.81 -15.49
C ALA A 356 -17.47 8.79 -16.25
N GLY A 357 -17.07 9.91 -16.84
CA GLY A 357 -15.77 10.05 -17.51
C GLY A 357 -14.62 10.06 -16.51
N GLN A 358 -14.78 10.76 -15.39
CA GLN A 358 -13.82 10.73 -14.27
C GLN A 358 -13.77 9.35 -13.60
N ALA A 359 -14.91 8.66 -13.50
CA ALA A 359 -14.95 7.27 -13.00
C ALA A 359 -14.15 6.32 -13.92
N ALA A 360 -14.31 6.48 -15.23
CA ALA A 360 -13.53 5.72 -16.21
C ALA A 360 -12.05 6.11 -16.20
N ASP A 361 -11.72 7.40 -16.03
CA ASP A 361 -10.34 7.86 -15.88
C ASP A 361 -9.66 7.26 -14.65
N LEU A 362 -10.35 7.20 -13.51
CA LEU A 362 -9.88 6.50 -12.31
C LEU A 362 -9.65 5.01 -12.57
N ALA A 363 -10.56 4.33 -13.27
CA ALA A 363 -10.41 2.91 -13.59
C ALA A 363 -9.22 2.61 -14.54
N VAL A 364 -8.91 3.53 -15.46
CA VAL A 364 -7.85 3.35 -16.47
C VAL A 364 -6.49 3.84 -15.98
N ARG A 365 -6.46 5.02 -15.35
CA ARG A 365 -5.22 5.71 -14.93
C ARG A 365 -4.87 5.48 -13.47
N GLY A 366 -5.79 4.94 -12.67
CA GLY A 366 -5.59 4.65 -11.25
C GLY A 366 -5.07 5.86 -10.50
N SER A 367 -3.91 5.68 -9.88
CA SER A 367 -3.17 6.71 -9.14
C SER A 367 -2.82 8.01 -9.89
N GLN A 368 -2.95 8.04 -11.22
CA GLN A 368 -2.68 9.23 -12.06
C GLN A 368 -3.95 9.96 -12.51
N SER A 369 -5.12 9.56 -12.02
CA SER A 369 -6.39 10.19 -12.37
C SER A 369 -6.60 11.51 -11.63
N ASN A 370 -7.34 12.44 -12.25
CA ASN A 370 -7.67 13.72 -11.61
C ASN A 370 -8.72 13.58 -10.50
N GLY A 371 -9.45 12.46 -10.47
CA GLY A 371 -10.44 12.14 -9.44
C GLY A 371 -9.84 11.55 -8.16
N LEU A 372 -8.52 11.33 -8.14
CA LEU A 372 -7.79 10.81 -7.00
C LEU A 372 -6.78 11.84 -6.50
N THR A 373 -6.83 12.12 -5.20
CA THR A 373 -5.83 12.95 -4.53
C THR A 373 -5.02 12.08 -3.58
N VAL A 374 -3.70 12.08 -3.73
CA VAL A 374 -2.75 11.35 -2.88
C VAL A 374 -1.80 12.35 -2.27
N MET A 375 -1.70 12.39 -0.94
CA MET A 375 -0.74 13.24 -0.24
C MET A 375 -0.33 12.65 1.10
N SER A 376 0.67 13.25 1.74
CA SER A 376 1.05 12.98 3.12
C SER A 376 0.74 14.19 3.99
N ALA A 377 0.52 13.98 5.29
CA ALA A 377 0.16 15.05 6.21
C ALA A 377 0.55 14.75 7.65
N GLN A 378 0.69 15.77 8.49
CA GLN A 378 0.85 15.60 9.94
C GLN A 378 -0.48 15.58 10.67
N ARG A 379 -1.46 16.34 10.16
CA ARG A 379 -2.79 16.47 10.73
C ARG A 379 -3.85 16.49 9.64
N VAL A 380 -4.91 15.74 9.87
CA VAL A 380 -6.10 15.76 9.02
C VAL A 380 -7.33 16.01 9.88
N GLU A 381 -8.11 17.02 9.52
CA GLU A 381 -9.37 17.34 10.18
C GLU A 381 -10.51 17.11 9.20
N VAL A 382 -11.42 16.20 9.53
CA VAL A 382 -12.54 15.81 8.67
C VAL A 382 -13.83 16.40 9.21
N THR A 383 -14.58 17.10 8.36
CA THR A 383 -15.86 17.71 8.66
C THR A 383 -16.94 17.18 7.72
N ALA A 384 -18.19 17.26 8.19
CA ALA A 384 -19.36 17.00 7.37
C ALA A 384 -20.49 17.93 7.80
N GLY A 385 -21.56 18.01 7.01
CA GLY A 385 -22.76 18.79 7.34
C GLY A 385 -23.61 18.22 8.49
N THR A 386 -23.06 17.32 9.31
CA THR A 386 -23.74 16.66 10.45
C THR A 386 -22.83 16.64 11.67
N ASP A 387 -23.44 16.65 12.88
CA ASP A 387 -22.72 16.66 14.15
C ASP A 387 -21.96 15.35 14.42
N GLU A 388 -22.40 14.24 13.83
CA GLU A 388 -21.70 12.95 13.86
C GLU A 388 -21.55 12.39 12.45
N ILE A 389 -20.46 11.65 12.24
CA ILE A 389 -20.18 10.94 10.98
C ILE A 389 -19.83 9.48 11.23
N ALA A 390 -20.13 8.64 10.24
CA ALA A 390 -19.65 7.26 10.22
C ALA A 390 -18.15 7.23 9.88
N VAL A 391 -17.41 6.47 10.67
CA VAL A 391 -15.95 6.31 10.55
C VAL A 391 -15.64 4.82 10.66
N ALA A 392 -14.83 4.28 9.75
CA ALA A 392 -14.28 2.94 9.92
C ALA A 392 -12.79 3.01 10.29
N VAL A 393 -12.45 2.56 11.49
CA VAL A 393 -11.10 2.58 12.08
C VAL A 393 -10.58 1.15 12.13
N ASP A 394 -9.50 0.85 11.39
CA ASP A 394 -8.91 -0.50 11.26
C ASP A 394 -9.94 -1.61 10.93
N GLY A 395 -11.01 -1.24 10.21
CA GLY A 395 -12.10 -2.13 9.82
C GLY A 395 -13.27 -2.23 10.82
N GLU A 396 -13.21 -1.52 11.94
CA GLU A 396 -14.31 -1.38 12.91
C GLU A 396 -15.14 -0.14 12.60
N ALA A 397 -16.45 -0.32 12.47
CA ALA A 397 -17.39 0.76 12.18
C ALA A 397 -17.81 1.49 13.47
N LEU A 398 -17.62 2.81 13.49
CA LEU A 398 -17.88 3.70 14.61
C LEU A 398 -18.66 4.94 14.13
N ARG A 399 -19.24 5.68 15.08
CA ARG A 399 -19.69 7.05 14.86
C ARG A 399 -18.86 7.99 15.72
N MET A 400 -18.46 9.12 15.17
CA MET A 400 -17.65 10.11 15.88
C MET A 400 -18.21 11.52 15.67
N PRO A 401 -18.11 12.40 16.68
CA PRO A 401 -18.50 13.79 16.54
C PRO A 401 -17.58 14.53 15.57
N THR A 402 -18.13 15.46 14.81
CA THR A 402 -17.36 16.33 13.91
C THR A 402 -16.86 17.58 14.66
N PRO A 403 -15.67 18.10 14.34
CA PRO A 403 -14.69 17.56 13.40
C PRO A 403 -13.96 16.32 13.94
N VAL A 404 -13.72 15.34 13.06
CA VAL A 404 -12.90 14.17 13.39
C VAL A 404 -11.44 14.49 13.06
N VAL A 405 -10.61 14.53 14.10
CA VAL A 405 -9.19 14.89 13.97
C VAL A 405 -8.34 13.63 13.96
N CYS A 406 -7.51 13.48 12.93
CA CYS A 406 -6.50 12.45 12.82
C CYS A 406 -5.09 13.06 12.94
N THR A 407 -4.24 12.44 13.76
CA THR A 407 -2.84 12.80 13.95
C THR A 407 -1.98 11.54 14.03
N LEU A 408 -0.67 11.69 14.19
CA LEU A 408 0.27 10.58 14.30
C LEU A 408 1.24 10.80 15.46
N ARG A 409 1.51 9.74 16.22
CA ARG A 409 2.51 9.71 17.29
C ARG A 409 3.73 8.96 16.80
N ALA A 410 4.81 9.70 16.51
CA ALA A 410 6.01 9.13 15.93
C ALA A 410 6.74 8.18 16.90
N GLY A 411 7.12 6.99 16.42
CA GLY A 411 7.87 5.99 17.19
C GLY A 411 7.22 5.53 18.50
N ALA A 412 5.89 5.68 18.61
CA ALA A 412 5.13 5.48 19.84
C ALA A 412 4.87 4.00 20.18
N LEU A 413 4.98 3.09 19.21
CA LEU A 413 4.79 1.66 19.43
C LEU A 413 6.10 0.91 19.24
N ARG A 414 6.50 0.20 20.30
CA ARG A 414 7.63 -0.75 20.27
C ARG A 414 7.09 -2.09 19.78
N VAL A 415 7.61 -2.62 18.69
CA VAL A 415 7.15 -3.89 18.09
C VAL A 415 8.29 -4.89 18.10
N LEU A 416 8.06 -6.04 18.72
CA LEU A 416 9.00 -7.15 18.73
C LEU A 416 8.69 -8.07 17.54
N VAL A 417 9.68 -8.26 16.66
CA VAL A 417 9.57 -9.09 15.46
C VAL A 417 10.69 -10.13 15.42
N PRO A 418 10.50 -11.30 14.80
CA PRO A 418 11.57 -12.27 14.67
C PRO A 418 12.67 -11.72 13.75
N ARG A 419 13.93 -12.03 14.08
CA ARG A 419 15.09 -11.61 13.27
C ARG A 419 15.02 -12.18 11.85
N ASP A 420 14.74 -13.48 11.72
CA ASP A 420 14.64 -14.17 10.43
C ASP A 420 13.19 -14.15 9.90
N ARG A 421 12.73 -12.96 9.51
CA ARG A 421 11.42 -12.74 8.87
C ARG A 421 11.56 -12.48 7.37
N PRO A 422 10.55 -12.83 6.54
CA PRO A 422 10.57 -12.58 5.09
C PRO A 422 10.83 -11.12 4.69
N GLY A 423 10.47 -10.17 5.56
CA GLY A 423 10.60 -8.75 5.30
C GLY A 423 9.47 -8.21 4.42
N VAL A 424 9.48 -6.89 4.19
CA VAL A 424 8.48 -6.22 3.35
C VAL A 424 9.02 -6.17 1.91
N PRO A 425 8.35 -6.82 0.94
CA PRO A 425 8.71 -6.66 -0.45
C PRO A 425 8.60 -5.19 -0.84
N VAL A 426 9.71 -4.62 -1.32
CA VAL A 426 9.73 -3.22 -1.72
C VAL A 426 9.03 -3.07 -3.08
N PRO A 427 7.87 -2.38 -3.16
CA PRO A 427 7.16 -2.23 -4.43
C PRO A 427 8.04 -1.48 -5.44
N LEU A 428 7.91 -1.91 -6.69
CA LEU A 428 8.63 -1.32 -7.82
C LEU A 428 8.14 0.11 -8.04
N PRO A 429 9.02 1.13 -7.95
CA PRO A 429 8.59 2.49 -8.24
C PRO A 429 8.13 2.60 -9.71
N PRO A 430 7.11 3.42 -10.00
CA PRO A 430 6.80 3.78 -11.37
C PRO A 430 8.03 4.47 -11.99
N VAL A 431 8.39 4.07 -13.21
CA VAL A 431 9.55 4.63 -13.89
C VAL A 431 9.19 6.03 -14.39
N ARG A 432 9.65 7.06 -13.67
CA ARG A 432 9.62 8.44 -14.14
C ARG A 432 10.95 8.75 -14.83
N TRP A 433 10.96 8.82 -16.16
CA TRP A 433 12.19 9.03 -16.94
C TRP A 433 12.97 10.30 -16.56
N ARG A 434 12.28 11.34 -16.07
CA ARG A 434 12.95 12.53 -15.50
C ARG A 434 13.84 12.17 -14.31
N GLN A 435 13.35 11.36 -13.37
CA GLN A 435 14.12 10.90 -12.21
C GLN A 435 15.32 10.03 -12.64
N ILE A 436 15.14 9.19 -13.66
CA ILE A 436 16.25 8.39 -14.23
C ILE A 436 17.33 9.28 -14.84
N LEU A 437 16.93 10.34 -15.56
CA LEU A 437 17.83 11.32 -16.13
C LEU A 437 18.60 12.08 -15.04
N ASP A 438 17.90 12.54 -14.00
CA ASP A 438 18.51 13.22 -12.86
C ASP A 438 19.50 12.31 -12.12
N LEU A 439 19.14 11.04 -11.89
CA LEU A 439 20.04 10.03 -11.32
C LEU A 439 21.27 9.81 -12.21
N ALA A 440 21.11 9.61 -13.52
CA ALA A 440 22.22 9.35 -14.44
C ALA A 440 23.22 10.53 -14.51
N LEU A 441 22.71 11.75 -14.39
CA LEU A 441 23.47 13.00 -14.40
C LEU A 441 24.04 13.37 -13.01
N GLY A 442 23.69 12.62 -11.96
CA GLY A 442 24.12 12.93 -10.59
C GLY A 442 23.46 14.21 -10.02
N ARG A 443 22.35 14.64 -10.60
CA ARG A 443 21.54 15.76 -10.11
C ARG A 443 20.59 15.22 -9.05
N THR A 444 21.06 15.03 -7.83
CA THR A 444 20.16 14.73 -6.70
C THR A 444 19.30 15.96 -6.44
N GLY A 445 18.05 15.94 -6.90
CA GLY A 445 17.10 17.04 -6.73
C GLY A 445 16.84 17.31 -5.25
N ALA A 446 17.17 18.52 -4.82
CA ALA A 446 16.46 19.22 -3.78
C ALA A 446 15.04 19.47 -4.30
N THR A 447 14.09 18.68 -3.83
CA THR A 447 12.65 18.97 -3.94
C THR A 447 12.06 18.54 -2.61
N GLY A 448 11.78 19.55 -1.77
CA GLY A 448 10.95 19.40 -0.58
C GLY A 448 9.47 19.39 -0.94
#